data_AF-A0AAP4Q7F5-F1
#
_entry.id   AF-A0AAP4Q7F5-F1
#
_cell.length_a   1.000
_cell.length_b   1.000
_cell.length_c   1.000
_cell.angle_alpha   90.00
_cell.angle_beta   90.00
_cell.angle_gamma   90.00
#
_symmetry.space_group_name_H-M   'P 1'
#
loop_
_entity.id
_entity.type
_entity.pdbx_description
1 polymer ?
#
loop_
_entity_poly.entity_id
_entity_poly.type
_entity_poly.pdbx_seq_one_letter_code
_entity_poly.pdbx_strand_id
1 'polypeptide(L)'
;MTYPFRNLVFEGGGVKGVAFIGAIRALNDEEILPKIQRFGGTSAGAITALLLGLSIPFADIVKIHKDMNFKAFKDHDFLFIQDNIRLFFDGFGIYKGDFFTEWIGAIIEKWTGSKDTTFQQLYDKTGKDVFFQGTNVSTHQLRTFSRETTPDVPLVVAVRISMSIPFFFKSVEWEKDYYVDGGVLDNYPIRLFDRKSFVSKEEHFTTTDTIDEVNKLVSNTDQHSALRNLHTNYNVSFFDPADEIVYNKETLGFRLESRAEIAMLKHIESAKKHHIGHSLIDFVWNLSQTMIKGQASGKTTKEDAARTVFINTFFTSSINFDITEKEKKTLIDSGYTCTKDYLHQFNTSEVKLFNRP
;
A
#
# COMPACT_ATOMS: atom_id res chain seq x y z
N MET A 1 23.38 10.35 -11.99
CA MET A 1 21.90 10.48 -11.93
C MET A 1 21.56 11.20 -10.65
N THR A 2 20.63 12.14 -10.67
CA THR A 2 20.30 12.97 -9.50
C THR A 2 19.57 12.18 -8.40
N TYR A 3 18.84 11.12 -8.75
CA TYR A 3 18.03 10.31 -7.83
C TYR A 3 18.41 8.83 -7.85
N PRO A 4 18.54 8.15 -6.69
CA PRO A 4 18.90 6.73 -6.61
C PRO A 4 17.69 5.77 -6.70
N PHE A 5 16.47 6.29 -6.90
CA PHE A 5 15.24 5.51 -6.71
C PHE A 5 15.12 4.34 -7.70
N ARG A 6 14.82 3.16 -7.14
CA ARG A 6 14.52 1.91 -7.86
C ARG A 6 13.27 1.20 -7.36
N ASN A 7 12.75 1.59 -6.19
CA ASN A 7 11.59 0.97 -5.58
C ASN A 7 10.56 2.04 -5.18
N LEU A 8 9.28 1.83 -5.47
CA LEU A 8 8.20 2.70 -5.01
C LEU A 8 7.27 1.96 -4.05
N VAL A 9 6.85 2.63 -2.97
CA VAL A 9 5.87 2.10 -2.02
C VAL A 9 4.68 3.03 -1.90
N PHE A 10 3.46 2.49 -1.94
CA PHE A 10 2.21 3.25 -1.85
C PHE A 10 1.38 2.83 -0.64
N GLU A 11 1.00 3.79 0.20
CA GLU A 11 0.11 3.58 1.34
C GLU A 11 -1.31 3.19 0.90
N GLY A 12 -2.00 2.40 1.72
CA GLY A 12 -3.45 2.26 1.63
C GLY A 12 -4.19 3.55 2.00
N GLY A 13 -5.18 3.94 1.19
CA GLY A 13 -5.94 5.17 1.43
C GLY A 13 -7.37 5.18 0.89
N GLY A 14 -7.87 4.05 0.40
CA GLY A 14 -9.16 3.96 -0.29
C GLY A 14 -9.23 4.96 -1.45
N VAL A 15 -10.29 5.77 -1.48
CA VAL A 15 -10.53 6.77 -2.53
C VAL A 15 -9.43 7.83 -2.63
N LYS A 16 -8.68 8.08 -1.55
CA LYS A 16 -7.57 9.04 -1.53
C LYS A 16 -6.41 8.60 -2.45
N GLY A 17 -6.34 7.31 -2.80
CA GLY A 17 -5.33 6.75 -3.71
C GLY A 17 -5.30 7.42 -5.09
N VAL A 18 -6.37 8.11 -5.51
CA VAL A 18 -6.37 8.93 -6.74
C VAL A 18 -5.26 9.99 -6.75
N ALA A 19 -4.79 10.44 -5.59
CA ALA A 19 -3.69 11.38 -5.48
C ALA A 19 -2.37 10.80 -6.04
N PHE A 20 -2.19 9.47 -6.01
CA PHE A 20 -0.99 8.82 -6.55
C PHE A 20 -0.83 9.04 -8.06
N ILE A 21 -1.91 9.29 -8.81
CA ILE A 21 -1.83 9.63 -10.24
C ILE A 21 -0.96 10.88 -10.44
N GLY A 22 -1.15 11.90 -9.59
CA GLY A 22 -0.36 13.11 -9.61
C GLY A 22 1.10 12.86 -9.25
N ALA A 23 1.34 12.01 -8.26
CA ALA A 23 2.68 11.63 -7.86
C ALA A 23 3.44 10.89 -8.99
N ILE A 24 2.78 9.91 -9.63
CA ILE A 24 3.33 9.16 -10.76
C ILE A 24 3.61 10.09 -11.94
N ARG A 25 2.72 11.07 -12.19
CA ARG A 25 2.95 12.10 -13.21
C ARG A 25 4.26 12.85 -12.95
N ALA A 26 4.47 13.32 -11.72
CA ALA A 26 5.69 14.04 -11.36
C ALA A 26 6.94 13.16 -11.53
N LEU A 27 6.88 11.88 -11.15
CA LEU A 27 7.99 10.93 -11.38
C LEU A 27 8.25 10.67 -12.87
N ASN A 28 7.21 10.65 -13.69
CA ASN A 28 7.31 10.46 -15.13
C ASN A 28 7.94 11.69 -15.80
N ASP A 29 7.50 12.90 -15.41
CA ASP A 29 8.02 14.17 -15.92
C ASP A 29 9.52 14.36 -15.59
N GLU A 30 10.01 13.74 -14.51
CA GLU A 30 11.42 13.73 -14.07
C GLU A 30 12.22 12.51 -14.58
N GLU A 31 11.65 11.70 -15.47
CA GLU A 31 12.27 10.47 -16.01
C GLU A 31 12.76 9.50 -14.92
N ILE A 32 12.10 9.50 -13.76
CA ILE A 32 12.38 8.57 -12.65
C ILE A 32 11.61 7.27 -12.86
N LEU A 33 10.35 7.37 -13.28
CA LEU A 33 9.45 6.21 -13.39
C LEU A 33 10.01 5.04 -14.23
N PRO A 34 10.65 5.26 -15.41
CA PRO A 34 11.21 4.16 -16.21
C PRO A 34 12.33 3.36 -15.51
N LYS A 35 13.00 3.95 -14.50
CA LYS A 35 14.13 3.34 -13.78
C LYS A 35 13.68 2.42 -12.65
N ILE A 36 12.44 2.58 -12.19
CA ILE A 36 11.87 1.80 -11.09
C ILE A 36 11.72 0.34 -11.49
N GLN A 37 12.11 -0.58 -10.61
CA GLN A 37 12.04 -2.03 -10.82
C GLN A 37 10.99 -2.70 -9.93
N ARG A 38 10.72 -2.12 -8.76
CA ARG A 38 9.85 -2.75 -7.76
C ARG A 38 8.76 -1.80 -7.29
N PHE A 39 7.57 -2.34 -7.14
CA PHE A 39 6.40 -1.59 -6.69
C PHE A 39 5.71 -2.32 -5.55
N GLY A 40 5.59 -1.67 -4.41
CA GLY A 40 4.95 -2.21 -3.21
C GLY A 40 3.72 -1.40 -2.85
N GLY A 41 2.70 -2.04 -2.30
CA GLY A 41 1.58 -1.29 -1.77
C GLY A 41 0.58 -2.10 -0.98
N THR A 42 -0.25 -1.37 -0.26
CA THR A 42 -1.37 -1.91 0.52
C THR A 42 -2.66 -1.30 0.00
N SER A 43 -3.71 -2.10 -0.14
CA SER A 43 -5.04 -1.59 -0.44
C SER A 43 -5.05 -0.77 -1.76
N ALA A 44 -5.55 0.48 -1.76
CA ALA A 44 -5.48 1.36 -2.94
C ALA A 44 -4.04 1.53 -3.50
N GLY A 45 -3.02 1.47 -2.64
CA GLY A 45 -1.62 1.48 -3.05
C GLY A 45 -1.21 0.20 -3.78
N ALA A 46 -1.80 -0.96 -3.46
CA ALA A 46 -1.57 -2.20 -4.20
C ALA A 46 -2.11 -2.13 -5.63
N ILE A 47 -3.26 -1.46 -5.85
CA ILE A 47 -3.76 -1.18 -7.21
C ILE A 47 -2.73 -0.36 -7.99
N THR A 48 -2.25 0.74 -7.39
CA THR A 48 -1.23 1.59 -8.02
C THR A 48 0.05 0.81 -8.33
N ALA A 49 0.53 0.00 -7.39
CA ALA A 49 1.71 -0.84 -7.57
C ALA A 49 1.52 -1.86 -8.71
N LEU A 50 0.34 -2.49 -8.81
CA LEU A 50 0.00 -3.42 -9.90
C LEU A 50 0.04 -2.72 -11.27
N LEU A 51 -0.61 -1.56 -11.39
CA LEU A 51 -0.66 -0.83 -12.67
C LEU A 51 0.73 -0.44 -13.17
N LEU A 52 1.63 -0.06 -12.25
CA LEU A 52 3.01 0.26 -12.58
C LEU A 52 3.84 -1.00 -12.89
N GLY A 53 3.66 -2.09 -12.13
CA GLY A 53 4.36 -3.37 -12.37
C GLY A 53 3.97 -4.05 -13.68
N LEU A 54 2.71 -3.89 -14.12
CA LEU A 54 2.24 -4.27 -15.45
C LEU A 54 2.90 -3.47 -16.58
N SER A 55 3.72 -2.46 -16.25
CA SER A 55 4.39 -1.57 -17.22
C SER A 55 3.40 -0.88 -18.16
N ILE A 56 2.22 -0.53 -17.62
CA ILE A 56 1.19 0.21 -18.34
C ILE A 56 1.71 1.62 -18.65
N PRO A 57 1.61 2.12 -19.90
CA PRO A 57 1.95 3.49 -20.23
C PRO A 57 1.18 4.48 -19.35
N PHE A 58 1.85 5.54 -18.91
CA PHE A 58 1.26 6.52 -17.99
C PHE A 58 -0.08 7.09 -18.49
N ALA A 59 -0.23 7.33 -19.79
CA ALA A 59 -1.48 7.81 -20.39
C ALA A 59 -2.66 6.84 -20.16
N ASP A 60 -2.41 5.52 -20.23
CA ASP A 60 -3.41 4.49 -19.95
C ASP A 60 -3.71 4.38 -18.45
N ILE A 61 -2.71 4.57 -17.57
CA ILE A 61 -2.93 4.62 -16.11
C ILE A 61 -3.89 5.77 -15.74
N VAL A 62 -3.71 6.94 -16.34
CA VAL A 62 -4.60 8.10 -16.15
C VAL A 62 -6.01 7.77 -16.61
N LYS A 63 -6.15 7.10 -17.77
CA LYS A 63 -7.45 6.69 -18.30
C LYS A 63 -8.14 5.68 -17.39
N ILE A 64 -7.45 4.63 -16.96
CA ILE A 64 -7.97 3.61 -16.03
C ILE A 64 -8.51 4.25 -14.75
N HIS A 65 -7.78 5.21 -14.18
CA HIS A 65 -8.24 5.92 -12.99
C HIS A 65 -9.43 6.84 -13.24
N LYS A 66 -9.47 7.51 -14.39
CA LYS A 66 -10.59 8.38 -14.76
C LYS A 66 -11.88 7.57 -14.93
N ASP A 67 -11.76 6.40 -15.55
CA ASP A 67 -12.86 5.47 -15.81
C ASP A 67 -13.22 4.64 -14.57
N MET A 68 -12.42 4.72 -13.50
CA MET A 68 -12.65 4.02 -12.24
C MET A 68 -13.91 4.57 -11.55
N ASN A 69 -14.96 3.75 -11.57
CA ASN A 69 -16.19 4.05 -10.85
C ASN A 69 -16.12 3.48 -9.43
N PHE A 70 -15.59 4.27 -8.49
CA PHE A 70 -15.55 3.94 -7.07
C PHE A 70 -16.90 3.55 -6.47
N LYS A 71 -18.02 4.05 -7.04
CA LYS A 71 -19.37 3.66 -6.59
C LYS A 71 -19.73 2.25 -7.04
N ALA A 72 -19.23 1.81 -8.19
CA ALA A 72 -19.46 0.46 -8.71
C ALA A 72 -18.72 -0.61 -7.89
N PHE A 73 -17.65 -0.25 -7.16
CA PHE A 73 -17.03 -1.17 -6.18
C PHE A 73 -17.95 -1.50 -5.00
N LYS A 74 -19.01 -0.71 -4.77
CA LYS A 74 -20.12 -1.07 -3.88
C LYS A 74 -21.09 -1.96 -4.69
N ASP A 75 -20.72 -3.21 -4.91
CA ASP A 75 -21.56 -4.20 -5.60
C ASP A 75 -22.97 -4.19 -5.02
N HIS A 76 -23.93 -3.63 -5.76
CA HIS A 76 -25.33 -3.65 -5.34
C HIS A 76 -25.89 -5.04 -5.63
N ASP A 77 -25.81 -5.95 -4.66
CA ASP A 77 -26.84 -6.99 -4.59
C ASP A 77 -28.14 -6.26 -4.22
N PHE A 78 -28.95 -6.02 -5.25
CA PHE A 78 -30.30 -5.47 -5.22
C PHE A 78 -31.23 -6.42 -4.48
N LEU A 79 -31.07 -6.57 -3.16
CA LEU A 79 -32.04 -7.18 -2.25
C LEU A 79 -31.76 -6.63 -0.85
N PHE A 80 -32.17 -5.38 -0.61
CA PHE A 80 -32.36 -4.82 0.72
C PHE A 80 -33.48 -5.59 1.42
N ILE A 81 -33.22 -6.82 1.83
CA ILE A 81 -33.99 -7.49 2.86
C ILE A 81 -33.09 -7.48 4.09
N GLN A 82 -33.65 -6.94 5.17
CA GLN A 82 -33.11 -6.97 6.53
C GLN A 82 -32.25 -8.22 6.73
N ASP A 83 -31.00 -8.08 7.17
CA ASP A 83 -30.45 -8.96 8.20
C ASP A 83 -28.99 -8.67 8.51
N ASN A 84 -28.74 -8.29 9.77
CA ASN A 84 -27.45 -8.34 10.46
C ASN A 84 -26.84 -9.75 10.51
N ILE A 85 -27.52 -10.74 9.94
CA ILE A 85 -27.23 -12.18 10.00
C ILE A 85 -26.21 -12.54 8.91
N ARG A 86 -26.26 -11.94 7.72
CA ARG A 86 -25.35 -12.34 6.61
C ARG A 86 -23.85 -12.09 6.88
N LEU A 87 -23.52 -11.09 7.69
CA LEU A 87 -22.14 -10.82 8.15
C LEU A 87 -21.50 -12.03 8.87
N PHE A 88 -22.31 -12.90 9.46
CA PHE A 88 -21.87 -14.08 10.22
C PHE A 88 -21.96 -15.40 9.45
N PHE A 89 -22.79 -15.50 8.40
CA PHE A 89 -23.10 -16.79 7.76
C PHE A 89 -22.55 -16.99 6.33
N ASP A 90 -22.30 -15.92 5.56
CA ASP A 90 -21.85 -16.04 4.14
C ASP A 90 -20.41 -15.53 3.88
N GLY A 91 -19.62 -15.35 4.94
CA GLY A 91 -18.26 -14.77 4.91
C GLY A 91 -18.24 -13.30 5.31
N PHE A 92 -17.20 -12.90 6.04
CA PHE A 92 -17.17 -11.70 6.89
C PHE A 92 -17.10 -10.34 6.13
N GLY A 93 -18.06 -10.02 5.26
CA GLY A 93 -18.13 -8.70 4.63
C GLY A 93 -19.43 -8.41 3.87
N ILE A 94 -19.74 -7.12 3.72
CA ILE A 94 -20.98 -6.60 3.11
C ILE A 94 -20.98 -6.76 1.58
N TYR A 95 -19.84 -6.55 0.94
CA TYR A 95 -19.66 -6.65 -0.51
C TYR A 95 -18.82 -7.87 -0.88
N LYS A 96 -19.29 -8.68 -1.83
CA LYS A 96 -18.55 -9.85 -2.34
C LYS A 96 -17.23 -9.46 -3.00
N GLY A 97 -17.19 -8.28 -3.64
CA GLY A 97 -16.01 -7.78 -4.34
C GLY A 97 -15.80 -8.48 -5.69
N ASP A 98 -16.86 -9.02 -6.28
CA ASP A 98 -16.81 -9.75 -7.55
C ASP A 98 -16.55 -8.77 -8.69
N PHE A 99 -17.22 -7.61 -8.71
CA PHE A 99 -16.94 -6.57 -9.71
C PHE A 99 -15.50 -6.07 -9.63
N PHE A 100 -14.96 -5.89 -8.42
CA PHE A 100 -13.56 -5.49 -8.27
C PHE A 100 -12.62 -6.55 -8.83
N THR A 101 -12.89 -7.83 -8.54
CA THR A 101 -12.11 -8.97 -9.02
C THR A 101 -12.14 -9.04 -10.55
N GLU A 102 -13.32 -8.90 -11.15
CA GLU A 102 -13.49 -8.87 -12.61
C GLU A 102 -12.83 -7.64 -13.25
N TRP A 103 -12.97 -6.47 -12.63
CA TRP A 103 -12.36 -5.23 -13.11
C TRP A 103 -10.83 -5.31 -13.12
N ILE A 104 -10.22 -5.76 -12.02
CA ILE A 104 -8.76 -5.90 -11.96
C ILE A 104 -8.29 -7.06 -12.84
N GLY A 105 -9.06 -8.16 -12.91
CA GLY A 105 -8.81 -9.29 -13.80
C GLY A 105 -8.77 -8.88 -15.26
N ALA A 106 -9.71 -8.04 -15.71
CA ALA A 106 -9.76 -7.50 -17.07
C ALA A 106 -8.56 -6.59 -17.38
N ILE A 107 -8.09 -5.79 -16.40
CA ILE A 107 -6.87 -5.00 -16.57
C ILE A 107 -5.66 -5.91 -16.71
N ILE A 108 -5.51 -6.91 -15.83
CA ILE A 108 -4.41 -7.86 -15.88
C ILE A 108 -4.44 -8.58 -17.24
N GLU A 109 -5.57 -9.15 -17.64
CA GLU A 109 -5.73 -9.86 -18.91
C GLU A 109 -5.36 -8.99 -20.11
N LYS A 110 -5.81 -7.73 -20.15
CA LYS A 110 -5.49 -6.80 -21.24
C LYS A 110 -3.98 -6.60 -21.43
N TRP A 111 -3.20 -6.57 -20.35
CA TRP A 111 -1.76 -6.26 -20.41
C TRP A 111 -0.87 -7.50 -20.39
N THR A 112 -1.37 -8.62 -19.88
CA THR A 112 -0.60 -9.86 -19.71
C THR A 112 -1.01 -10.95 -20.70
N GLY A 113 -2.26 -10.95 -21.17
CA GLY A 113 -2.87 -11.99 -21.99
C GLY A 113 -3.66 -13.03 -21.20
N SER A 114 -3.66 -12.97 -19.85
CA SER A 114 -4.44 -13.87 -19.00
C SER A 114 -4.82 -13.19 -17.69
N LYS A 115 -6.09 -13.29 -17.29
CA LYS A 115 -6.57 -12.79 -15.98
C LYS A 115 -5.89 -13.45 -14.78
N ASP A 116 -5.40 -14.68 -14.98
CA ASP A 116 -4.80 -15.51 -13.95
C ASP A 116 -3.26 -15.41 -13.94
N THR A 117 -2.71 -14.37 -14.58
CA THR A 117 -1.26 -14.14 -14.61
C THR A 117 -0.69 -14.09 -13.20
N THR A 118 0.38 -14.86 -12.96
CA THR A 118 1.05 -14.99 -11.66
C THR A 118 2.15 -13.95 -11.47
N PHE A 119 2.69 -13.86 -10.24
CA PHE A 119 3.84 -12.98 -9.96
C PHE A 119 5.08 -13.35 -10.78
N GLN A 120 5.37 -14.64 -10.94
CA GLN A 120 6.50 -15.10 -11.76
C GLN A 120 6.30 -14.72 -13.24
N GLN A 121 5.11 -14.98 -13.78
CA GLN A 121 4.79 -14.66 -15.18
C GLN A 121 4.82 -13.16 -15.47
N LEU A 122 4.41 -12.32 -14.50
CA LEU A 122 4.56 -10.87 -14.61
C LEU A 122 6.02 -10.48 -14.77
N TYR A 123 6.89 -10.99 -13.91
CA TYR A 123 8.31 -10.69 -13.93
C TYR A 123 8.96 -11.14 -15.25
N ASP A 124 8.65 -12.36 -15.70
CA ASP A 124 9.16 -12.89 -16.97
C ASP A 124 8.78 -12.01 -18.17
N LYS A 125 7.63 -11.32 -18.09
CA LYS A 125 7.10 -10.44 -19.13
C LYS A 125 7.63 -9.01 -19.06
N THR A 126 7.75 -8.43 -17.86
CA THR A 126 8.03 -6.99 -17.69
C THR A 126 9.39 -6.69 -17.06
N GLY A 127 10.02 -7.67 -16.43
CA GLY A 127 11.19 -7.49 -15.56
C GLY A 127 10.91 -6.68 -14.29
N LYS A 128 9.64 -6.46 -13.93
CA LYS A 128 9.21 -5.71 -12.75
C LYS A 128 8.64 -6.64 -11.68
N ASP A 129 8.93 -6.33 -10.42
CA ASP A 129 8.36 -7.04 -9.28
C ASP A 129 7.29 -6.20 -8.58
N VAL A 130 6.22 -6.87 -8.13
CA VAL A 130 5.13 -6.27 -7.35
C VAL A 130 4.95 -6.97 -6.01
N PHE A 131 4.62 -6.19 -4.98
CA PHE A 131 4.48 -6.64 -3.60
C PHE A 131 3.19 -6.12 -3.01
N PHE A 132 2.31 -7.02 -2.55
CA PHE A 132 1.03 -6.66 -1.98
C PHE A 132 0.92 -7.15 -0.54
N GLN A 133 0.46 -6.28 0.36
CA GLN A 133 0.23 -6.66 1.75
C GLN A 133 -1.18 -7.19 1.98
N GLY A 134 -1.28 -8.30 2.70
CA GLY A 134 -2.53 -8.84 3.25
C GLY A 134 -2.37 -9.20 4.72
N THR A 135 -3.45 -9.11 5.49
CA THR A 135 -3.46 -9.52 6.90
C THR A 135 -4.08 -10.91 6.99
N ASN A 136 -3.32 -11.90 7.44
CA ASN A 136 -3.83 -13.22 7.75
C ASN A 136 -4.46 -13.19 9.15
N VAL A 137 -5.79 -13.27 9.21
CA VAL A 137 -6.53 -13.24 10.48
C VAL A 137 -6.56 -14.60 11.17
N SER A 138 -6.26 -15.70 10.47
CA SER A 138 -6.06 -17.02 11.11
C SER A 138 -4.81 -17.05 11.98
N THR A 139 -3.74 -16.37 11.56
CA THR A 139 -2.43 -16.38 12.25
C THR A 139 -2.11 -15.08 13.00
N HIS A 140 -2.90 -14.03 12.77
CA HIS A 140 -2.66 -12.66 13.22
C HIS A 140 -1.33 -12.08 12.71
N GLN A 141 -0.91 -12.48 11.51
CA GLN A 141 0.34 -12.05 10.90
C GLN A 141 0.11 -11.34 9.58
N LEU A 142 1.03 -10.44 9.24
CA LEU A 142 1.10 -9.87 7.92
C LEU A 142 1.65 -10.91 6.94
N ARG A 143 1.05 -10.98 5.75
CA ARG A 143 1.50 -11.77 4.62
C ARG A 143 1.79 -10.84 3.45
N THR A 144 3.04 -10.83 3.00
CA THR A 144 3.43 -10.18 1.75
C THR A 144 3.31 -11.18 0.61
N PHE A 145 2.52 -10.83 -0.40
CA PHE A 145 2.38 -11.56 -1.66
C PHE A 145 3.31 -10.94 -2.70
N SER A 146 4.25 -11.74 -3.21
CA SER A 146 5.23 -11.33 -4.21
C SER A 146 5.72 -12.54 -4.99
N ARG A 147 6.65 -12.32 -5.94
CA ARG A 147 7.35 -13.42 -6.61
C ARG A 147 8.19 -14.27 -5.67
N GLU A 148 8.72 -13.69 -4.59
CA GLU A 148 9.60 -14.42 -3.65
C GLU A 148 8.83 -15.35 -2.73
N THR A 149 7.61 -14.99 -2.33
CA THR A 149 6.81 -15.80 -1.39
C THR A 149 5.67 -16.57 -2.04
N THR A 150 5.16 -16.08 -3.16
CA THR A 150 3.96 -16.60 -3.81
C THR A 150 4.09 -16.50 -5.34
N PRO A 151 5.15 -17.06 -5.96
CA PRO A 151 5.44 -16.90 -7.39
C PRO A 151 4.30 -17.35 -8.30
N ASP A 152 3.61 -18.43 -7.91
CA ASP A 152 2.56 -19.08 -8.71
C ASP A 152 1.14 -18.58 -8.38
N VAL A 153 1.00 -17.64 -7.45
CA VAL A 153 -0.30 -17.08 -7.09
C VAL A 153 -0.73 -16.06 -8.16
N PRO A 154 -1.97 -16.12 -8.67
CA PRO A 154 -2.49 -15.11 -9.57
C PRO A 154 -2.51 -13.72 -8.92
N LEU A 155 -2.07 -12.70 -9.66
CA LEU A 155 -2.04 -11.31 -9.20
C LEU A 155 -3.41 -10.82 -8.73
N VAL A 156 -4.47 -11.23 -9.43
CA VAL A 156 -5.87 -10.90 -9.10
C VAL A 156 -6.25 -11.34 -7.69
N VAL A 157 -5.79 -12.52 -7.25
CA VAL A 157 -6.08 -13.05 -5.90
C VAL A 157 -5.38 -12.19 -4.85
N ALA A 158 -4.10 -11.89 -5.03
CA ALA A 158 -3.32 -11.13 -4.07
C ALA A 158 -3.80 -9.67 -3.94
N VAL A 159 -4.16 -9.02 -5.06
CA VAL A 159 -4.75 -7.67 -5.02
C VAL A 159 -6.13 -7.68 -4.38
N ARG A 160 -6.96 -8.70 -4.66
CA ARG A 160 -8.27 -8.86 -4.01
C ARG A 160 -8.14 -9.06 -2.50
N ILE A 161 -7.15 -9.83 -2.05
CA ILE A 161 -6.79 -9.96 -0.62
C ILE A 161 -6.41 -8.59 -0.04
N SER A 162 -5.47 -7.90 -0.69
CA SER A 162 -4.97 -6.59 -0.22
C SER A 162 -6.07 -5.54 -0.12
N MET A 163 -7.19 -5.73 -0.82
CA MET A 163 -8.34 -4.82 -0.83
C MET A 163 -9.53 -5.29 0.01
N SER A 164 -9.38 -6.37 0.78
CA SER A 164 -10.45 -6.98 1.59
C SER A 164 -10.68 -6.23 2.91
N ILE A 165 -11.05 -4.95 2.86
CA ILE A 165 -11.20 -4.14 4.08
C ILE A 165 -12.23 -4.83 4.99
N PRO A 166 -11.86 -5.18 6.25
CA PRO A 166 -12.72 -5.98 7.11
C PRO A 166 -14.13 -5.39 7.20
N PHE A 167 -15.11 -6.28 7.11
CA PHE A 167 -16.55 -6.01 7.19
C PHE A 167 -17.15 -5.24 6.01
N PHE A 168 -16.34 -4.56 5.19
CA PHE A 168 -16.83 -3.91 3.96
C PHE A 168 -16.73 -4.86 2.79
N PHE A 169 -15.57 -5.49 2.58
CA PHE A 169 -15.41 -6.57 1.61
C PHE A 169 -15.35 -7.91 2.31
N LYS A 170 -15.93 -8.94 1.70
CA LYS A 170 -15.83 -10.32 2.18
C LYS A 170 -14.35 -10.71 2.28
N SER A 171 -13.98 -11.28 3.43
CA SER A 171 -12.67 -11.89 3.66
C SER A 171 -12.39 -12.94 2.60
N VAL A 172 -11.14 -13.02 2.14
CA VAL A 172 -10.74 -14.02 1.16
C VAL A 172 -10.24 -15.25 1.90
N GLU A 173 -10.84 -16.40 1.61
CA GLU A 173 -10.29 -17.69 2.03
C GLU A 173 -9.27 -18.14 0.98
N TRP A 174 -8.03 -18.32 1.40
CA TRP A 174 -6.95 -18.78 0.55
C TRP A 174 -6.06 -19.75 1.35
N GLU A 175 -5.74 -20.91 0.78
CA GLU A 175 -5.00 -21.98 1.48
C GLU A 175 -5.57 -22.38 2.86
N LYS A 176 -6.90 -22.30 3.03
CA LYS A 176 -7.64 -22.57 4.29
C LYS A 176 -7.43 -21.52 5.39
N ASP A 177 -6.73 -20.44 5.09
CA ASP A 177 -6.61 -19.28 5.96
C ASP A 177 -7.51 -18.14 5.49
N TYR A 178 -7.92 -17.30 6.44
CA TYR A 178 -8.71 -16.11 6.16
C TYR A 178 -7.82 -14.88 6.09
N TYR A 179 -8.02 -14.10 5.04
CA TYR A 179 -7.28 -12.89 4.78
C TYR A 179 -8.19 -11.67 4.66
N VAL A 180 -7.67 -10.54 5.15
CA VAL A 180 -8.26 -9.21 5.05
C VAL A 180 -7.21 -8.19 4.55
N ASP A 181 -7.64 -6.95 4.32
CA ASP A 181 -6.79 -5.85 3.85
C ASP A 181 -5.50 -5.72 4.70
N GLY A 182 -4.37 -5.55 4.01
CA GLY A 182 -3.06 -5.40 4.64
C GLY A 182 -2.98 -4.20 5.58
N GLY A 183 -3.83 -3.19 5.38
CA GLY A 183 -3.86 -1.96 6.16
C GLY A 183 -4.19 -2.16 7.62
N VAL A 184 -4.78 -3.32 7.97
CA VAL A 184 -5.03 -3.70 9.37
C VAL A 184 -3.74 -3.86 10.17
N LEU A 185 -2.64 -4.33 9.54
CA LEU A 185 -1.34 -4.53 10.21
C LEU A 185 -0.23 -3.64 9.64
N ASP A 186 -0.22 -3.37 8.33
CA ASP A 186 0.81 -2.57 7.66
C ASP A 186 0.23 -1.76 6.49
N ASN A 187 -0.38 -0.61 6.83
CA ASN A 187 -0.97 0.30 5.83
C ASN A 187 0.08 1.03 4.99
N TYR A 188 1.27 1.27 5.53
CA TYR A 188 2.34 1.98 4.86
C TYR A 188 3.63 1.14 4.86
N PRO A 189 3.77 0.21 3.90
CA PRO A 189 4.80 -0.82 3.95
C PRO A 189 6.16 -0.34 3.41
N ILE A 190 6.63 0.81 3.88
CA ILE A 190 7.81 1.53 3.36
C ILE A 190 9.11 0.71 3.44
N ARG A 191 9.15 -0.25 4.37
CA ARG A 191 10.29 -1.14 4.61
C ARG A 191 10.28 -2.42 3.78
N LEU A 192 9.33 -2.58 2.84
CA LEU A 192 9.26 -3.74 1.94
C LEU A 192 10.58 -4.06 1.25
N PHE A 193 11.38 -3.03 0.98
CA PHE A 193 12.59 -3.14 0.20
C PHE A 193 13.88 -2.90 1.00
N ASP A 194 13.81 -2.94 2.33
CA ASP A 194 14.91 -2.67 3.25
C ASP A 194 15.82 -3.90 3.42
N ARG A 195 16.39 -4.35 2.30
CA ARG A 195 17.25 -5.52 2.23
C ARG A 195 18.39 -5.34 1.27
N LYS A 196 19.54 -5.92 1.61
CA LYS A 196 20.77 -5.77 0.83
C LYS A 196 20.61 -6.31 -0.59
N SER A 197 19.90 -7.44 -0.78
CA SER A 197 19.56 -7.99 -2.10
C SER A 197 18.83 -7.02 -3.04
N PHE A 198 18.17 -6.00 -2.48
CA PHE A 198 17.38 -5.03 -3.21
C PHE A 198 18.06 -3.70 -3.45
N VAL A 199 19.29 -3.54 -2.97
CA VAL A 199 20.09 -2.35 -3.17
C VAL A 199 21.04 -2.58 -4.34
N SER A 200 21.10 -1.66 -5.30
CA SER A 200 21.96 -1.84 -6.47
C SER A 200 23.44 -1.51 -6.25
N LYS A 201 23.78 -0.77 -5.18
CA LYS A 201 25.15 -0.37 -4.84
C LYS A 201 25.36 -0.16 -3.33
N GLU A 202 26.57 -0.37 -2.85
CA GLU A 202 26.91 -0.22 -1.42
C GLU A 202 26.65 1.20 -0.88
N GLU A 203 26.85 2.25 -1.69
CA GLU A 203 26.57 3.63 -1.26
C GLU A 203 25.06 3.94 -1.07
N HIS A 204 24.18 3.09 -1.62
CA HIS A 204 22.73 3.29 -1.62
C HIS A 204 22.01 2.65 -0.43
N PHE A 205 22.74 2.14 0.56
CA PHE A 205 22.15 1.77 1.84
C PHE A 205 22.93 2.34 3.02
N THR A 206 22.35 2.22 4.21
CA THR A 206 23.05 2.40 5.48
C THR A 206 22.49 1.41 6.49
N THR A 207 23.26 1.13 7.52
CA THR A 207 22.79 0.37 8.68
C THR A 207 22.77 1.30 9.87
N THR A 208 21.75 1.19 10.72
CA THR A 208 21.67 1.89 12.00
C THR A 208 21.96 0.92 13.13
N ASP A 209 22.34 1.42 14.30
CA ASP A 209 22.58 0.57 15.48
C ASP A 209 21.41 -0.40 15.75
N THR A 210 20.17 0.08 15.55
CA THR A 210 18.97 -0.74 15.69
C THR A 210 18.88 -1.83 14.62
N ILE A 211 19.20 -1.52 13.36
CA ILE A 211 19.19 -2.51 12.28
C ILE A 211 20.29 -3.56 12.52
N ASP A 212 21.48 -3.13 12.97
CA ASP A 212 22.58 -4.04 13.33
C ASP A 212 22.18 -5.00 14.46
N GLU A 213 21.51 -4.50 15.50
CA GLU A 213 20.97 -5.33 16.57
C GLU A 213 19.94 -6.33 16.05
N VAL A 214 19.03 -5.91 15.16
CA VAL A 214 18.05 -6.81 14.55
C VAL A 214 18.74 -7.88 13.69
N ASN A 215 19.71 -7.51 12.84
CA ASN A 215 20.46 -8.47 12.03
C ASN A 215 21.22 -9.48 12.91
N LYS A 216 21.82 -9.03 14.02
CA LYS A 216 22.44 -9.92 15.02
C LYS A 216 21.43 -10.86 15.68
N LEU A 217 20.22 -10.38 15.97
CA LEU A 217 19.16 -11.23 16.52
C LEU A 217 18.71 -12.28 15.50
N VAL A 218 18.45 -11.88 14.25
CA VAL A 218 18.00 -12.79 13.18
C VAL A 218 19.04 -13.87 12.90
N SER A 219 20.32 -13.48 12.78
CA SER A 219 21.44 -14.41 12.53
C SER A 219 21.73 -15.39 13.69
N ASN A 220 21.36 -15.05 14.92
CA ASN A 220 21.58 -15.89 16.10
C ASN A 220 20.35 -16.72 16.52
N THR A 221 19.24 -16.65 15.78
CA THR A 221 17.98 -17.26 16.22
C THR A 221 17.68 -18.58 15.48
N ASP A 222 17.85 -19.70 16.19
CA ASP A 222 17.27 -21.01 15.82
C ASP A 222 15.77 -21.14 16.21
N GLN A 223 15.19 -20.17 16.92
CA GLN A 223 13.86 -20.27 17.56
C GLN A 223 12.79 -19.28 17.08
N HIS A 224 11.67 -19.81 16.60
CA HIS A 224 10.54 -19.10 15.98
C HIS A 224 9.79 -18.07 16.86
N SER A 225 9.97 -18.05 18.18
CA SER A 225 9.15 -17.23 19.10
C SER A 225 9.62 -15.77 19.23
N ALA A 226 10.94 -15.50 19.20
CA ALA A 226 11.50 -14.15 19.27
C ALA A 226 11.26 -13.36 17.96
N LEU A 227 11.21 -14.07 16.83
CA LEU A 227 10.93 -13.50 15.51
C LEU A 227 9.52 -12.88 15.42
N ARG A 228 8.57 -13.31 16.25
CA ARG A 228 7.16 -12.87 16.18
C ARG A 228 6.95 -11.36 16.39
N ASN A 229 7.72 -10.74 17.27
CA ASN A 229 7.68 -9.28 17.50
C ASN A 229 8.49 -8.48 16.45
N LEU A 230 9.52 -9.09 15.86
CA LEU A 230 10.29 -8.51 14.77
C LEU A 230 9.49 -8.55 13.46
N HIS A 231 8.70 -9.60 13.23
CA HIS A 231 7.81 -9.76 12.08
C HIS A 231 6.86 -8.56 11.89
N THR A 232 6.34 -7.98 12.97
CA THR A 232 5.38 -6.86 12.90
C THR A 232 6.03 -5.48 12.73
N ASN A 233 7.30 -5.32 13.10
CA ASN A 233 8.01 -4.03 13.08
C ASN A 233 8.95 -3.87 11.88
N TYR A 234 9.47 -4.98 11.36
CA TYR A 234 10.44 -5.00 10.26
C TYR A 234 10.04 -5.95 9.12
N ASN A 235 8.85 -6.57 9.14
CA ASN A 235 8.43 -7.57 8.15
C ASN A 235 9.40 -8.76 8.00
N VAL A 236 9.99 -9.19 9.13
CA VAL A 236 11.00 -10.26 9.16
C VAL A 236 10.48 -11.64 8.74
N SER A 237 9.15 -11.83 8.65
CA SER A 237 8.55 -13.13 8.26
C SER A 237 8.75 -13.43 6.77
N PHE A 238 9.22 -12.44 6.03
CA PHE A 238 9.49 -12.47 4.60
C PHE A 238 10.97 -12.73 4.27
N PHE A 239 11.86 -12.73 5.27
CA PHE A 239 13.29 -12.67 5.02
C PHE A 239 13.90 -14.06 4.92
N ASP A 240 14.70 -14.26 3.85
CA ASP A 240 15.81 -15.19 3.92
C ASP A 240 16.72 -14.69 5.07
N PRO A 241 16.96 -15.50 6.13
CA PRO A 241 17.81 -15.08 7.24
C PRO A 241 19.24 -14.68 6.82
N ALA A 242 19.67 -15.07 5.61
CA ALA A 242 20.94 -14.67 5.03
C ALA A 242 20.94 -13.27 4.37
N ASP A 243 19.77 -12.69 4.09
CA ASP A 243 19.65 -11.36 3.47
C ASP A 243 19.58 -10.27 4.55
N GLU A 244 20.64 -9.47 4.63
CA GLU A 244 20.81 -8.44 5.64
C GLU A 244 19.75 -7.33 5.51
N ILE A 245 19.09 -7.01 6.62
CA ILE A 245 18.18 -5.86 6.70
C ILE A 245 19.01 -4.59 6.64
N VAL A 246 18.65 -3.64 5.78
CA VAL A 246 19.37 -2.38 5.60
C VAL A 246 18.38 -1.24 5.34
N TYR A 247 18.76 -0.01 5.67
CA TYR A 247 18.00 1.15 5.22
C TYR A 247 18.24 1.38 3.73
N ASN A 248 17.26 1.08 2.89
CA ASN A 248 17.40 1.20 1.44
C ASN A 248 17.07 2.64 0.96
N LYS A 249 18.10 3.39 0.53
CA LYS A 249 17.97 4.76 0.01
C LYS A 249 17.36 4.80 -1.41
N GLU A 250 17.27 3.67 -2.10
CA GLU A 250 16.64 3.55 -3.42
C GLU A 250 15.10 3.42 -3.35
N THR A 251 14.54 3.37 -2.14
CA THR A 251 13.09 3.27 -1.94
C THR A 251 12.48 4.64 -1.72
N LEU A 252 11.44 4.96 -2.49
CA LEU A 252 10.62 6.16 -2.31
C LEU A 252 9.19 5.76 -1.98
N GLY A 253 8.68 6.27 -0.86
CA GLY A 253 7.33 5.99 -0.41
C GLY A 253 6.36 7.14 -0.62
N PHE A 254 5.08 6.82 -0.73
CA PHE A 254 3.98 7.79 -0.85
C PHE A 254 2.95 7.54 0.24
N ARG A 255 2.72 8.57 1.05
CA ARG A 255 1.84 8.52 2.22
C ARG A 255 0.75 9.58 2.10
N LEU A 256 -0.47 9.23 2.44
CA LEU A 256 -1.68 10.04 2.28
C LEU A 256 -2.09 10.64 3.63
N GLU A 257 -1.72 11.89 3.88
CA GLU A 257 -2.00 12.57 5.15
C GLU A 257 -2.86 13.82 4.95
N SER A 258 -3.84 14.05 5.82
CA SER A 258 -4.52 15.35 5.88
C SER A 258 -3.79 16.33 6.81
N ARG A 259 -3.83 17.62 6.48
CA ARG A 259 -3.36 18.69 7.39
C ARG A 259 -4.04 18.64 8.77
N ALA A 260 -5.29 18.19 8.83
CA ALA A 260 -6.02 18.00 10.08
C ALA A 260 -5.47 16.83 10.91
N GLU A 261 -5.12 15.70 10.28
CA GLU A 261 -4.45 14.58 10.97
C GLU A 261 -3.08 15.01 11.49
N ILE A 262 -2.31 15.78 10.72
CA ILE A 262 -1.03 16.37 11.15
C ILE A 262 -1.24 17.37 12.30
N ALA A 263 -2.29 18.19 12.26
CA ALA A 263 -2.62 19.15 13.32
C ALA A 263 -3.11 18.47 14.61
N MET A 264 -3.89 17.39 14.50
CA MET A 264 -4.31 16.56 15.64
C MET A 264 -3.12 15.89 16.32
N LEU A 265 -2.15 15.36 15.55
CA LEU A 265 -0.91 14.80 16.09
C LEU A 265 -0.07 15.84 16.85
N LYS A 266 -0.20 17.12 16.49
CA LYS A 266 0.45 18.25 17.19
C LYS A 266 -0.40 18.86 18.32
N HIS A 267 -1.56 18.26 18.64
CA HIS A 267 -2.56 18.79 19.59
C HIS A 267 -3.07 20.21 19.26
N ILE A 268 -3.01 20.61 17.98
CA ILE A 268 -3.44 21.94 17.50
C ILE A 268 -4.94 21.94 17.15
N GLU A 269 -5.50 20.80 16.74
CA GLU A 269 -6.92 20.63 16.44
C GLU A 269 -7.56 19.51 17.27
N SER A 270 -8.84 19.67 17.62
CA SER A 270 -9.63 18.64 18.31
C SER A 270 -10.16 17.59 17.33
N ALA A 271 -10.23 16.33 17.79
CA ALA A 271 -10.74 15.22 16.96
C ALA A 271 -12.14 15.54 16.40
N LYS A 272 -12.32 15.46 15.08
CA LYS A 272 -13.65 15.54 14.47
C LYS A 272 -14.50 14.40 15.01
N LYS A 273 -15.61 14.73 15.68
CA LYS A 273 -16.63 13.74 16.07
C LYS A 273 -17.28 13.22 14.79
N HIS A 274 -17.07 11.95 14.49
CA HIS A 274 -17.86 11.25 13.47
C HIS A 274 -19.18 10.84 14.12
N HIS A 275 -20.32 11.23 13.54
CA HIS A 275 -21.60 10.68 13.95
C HIS A 275 -21.65 9.23 13.48
N ILE A 276 -21.59 8.29 14.41
CA ILE A 276 -21.82 6.88 14.13
C ILE A 276 -23.33 6.74 14.04
N GLY A 277 -23.85 6.47 12.83
CA GLY A 277 -25.26 6.12 12.68
C GLY A 277 -25.59 4.93 13.58
N HIS A 278 -26.85 4.77 14.00
CA HIS A 278 -27.26 3.66 14.89
C HIS A 278 -27.21 2.26 14.22
N SER A 279 -26.53 2.11 13.08
CA SER A 279 -26.37 0.83 12.39
C SER A 279 -25.10 0.10 12.83
N LEU A 280 -25.19 -1.22 12.97
CA LEU A 280 -24.04 -2.10 13.25
C LEU A 280 -22.97 -1.95 12.16
N ILE A 281 -23.39 -1.74 10.91
CA ILE A 281 -22.51 -1.54 9.76
C ILE A 281 -21.66 -0.28 9.92
N ASP A 282 -22.27 0.86 10.29
CA ASP A 282 -21.55 2.11 10.49
C ASP A 282 -20.53 1.98 11.63
N PHE A 283 -20.93 1.35 12.74
CA PHE A 283 -20.03 1.12 13.87
C PHE A 283 -18.82 0.27 13.49
N VAL A 284 -19.07 -0.88 12.85
CA VAL A 284 -18.04 -1.85 12.47
C VAL A 284 -17.10 -1.26 11.41
N TRP A 285 -17.62 -0.49 10.46
CA TRP A 285 -16.81 0.22 9.48
C TRP A 285 -15.89 1.27 10.12
N ASN A 286 -16.43 2.06 11.07
CA ASN A 286 -15.62 3.03 11.81
C ASN A 286 -14.56 2.32 12.69
N LEU A 287 -14.85 1.11 13.20
CA LEU A 287 -13.90 0.30 13.95
C LEU A 287 -12.73 -0.19 13.06
N SER A 288 -13.02 -0.74 11.86
CA SER A 288 -11.97 -1.10 10.89
C SER A 288 -11.05 0.07 10.56
N GLN A 289 -11.63 1.24 10.32
CA GLN A 289 -10.85 2.45 10.05
C GLN A 289 -10.01 2.88 11.26
N THR A 290 -10.54 2.72 12.48
CA THR A 290 -9.79 2.99 13.72
C THR A 290 -8.59 2.04 13.86
N MET A 291 -8.74 0.76 13.52
CA MET A 291 -7.65 -0.20 13.53
C MET A 291 -6.55 0.18 12.52
N ILE A 292 -6.93 0.49 11.27
CA ILE A 292 -5.99 0.91 10.21
C ILE A 292 -5.28 2.21 10.60
N LYS A 293 -6.01 3.21 11.11
CA LYS A 293 -5.44 4.48 11.55
C LYS A 293 -4.52 4.33 12.76
N GLY A 294 -4.85 3.45 13.70
CA GLY A 294 -4.02 3.15 14.86
C GLY A 294 -2.65 2.57 14.46
N GLN A 295 -2.60 1.76 13.41
CA GLN A 295 -1.31 1.30 12.86
C GLN A 295 -0.57 2.43 12.12
N ALA A 296 -1.27 3.22 11.31
CA ALA A 296 -0.65 4.29 10.53
C ALA A 296 -0.03 5.38 11.43
N SER A 297 -0.65 5.71 12.57
CA SER A 297 -0.18 6.79 13.46
C SER A 297 1.11 6.47 14.25
N GLY A 298 1.53 5.21 14.31
CA GLY A 298 2.56 4.76 15.26
C GLY A 298 3.98 4.52 14.72
N LYS A 299 4.27 4.66 13.42
CA LYS A 299 5.40 3.90 12.83
C LYS A 299 6.39 4.62 11.90
N THR A 300 6.27 5.92 11.63
CA THR A 300 7.21 6.60 10.72
C THR A 300 8.41 7.17 11.48
N THR A 301 9.60 6.59 11.31
CA THR A 301 10.84 7.16 11.86
C THR A 301 11.30 8.38 11.06
N LYS A 302 12.34 9.09 11.52
CA LYS A 302 12.91 10.22 10.78
C LYS A 302 13.48 9.79 9.43
N GLU A 303 14.08 8.59 9.41
CA GLU A 303 14.65 7.96 8.22
C GLU A 303 13.55 7.57 7.24
N ASP A 304 12.45 6.96 7.72
CA ASP A 304 11.29 6.67 6.87
C ASP A 304 10.70 7.96 6.30
N ALA A 305 10.52 9.00 7.13
CA ALA A 305 10.03 10.30 6.67
C ALA A 305 10.92 10.95 5.59
N ALA A 306 12.25 10.77 5.67
CA ALA A 306 13.18 11.34 4.71
C ALA A 306 13.04 10.73 3.29
N ARG A 307 12.51 9.52 3.17
CA ARG A 307 12.19 8.85 1.89
C ARG A 307 10.68 8.76 1.61
N THR A 308 9.89 9.62 2.26
CA THR A 308 8.44 9.66 2.12
C THR A 308 8.00 10.96 1.47
N VAL A 309 7.24 10.86 0.38
CA VAL A 309 6.41 11.96 -0.11
C VAL A 309 5.09 11.97 0.66
N PHE A 310 4.89 13.00 1.47
CA PHE A 310 3.64 13.24 2.17
C PHE A 310 2.68 14.00 1.26
N ILE A 311 1.63 13.33 0.81
CA ILE A 311 0.61 13.89 -0.07
C ILE A 311 -0.54 14.41 0.79
N ASN A 312 -0.81 15.71 0.67
CA ASN A 312 -1.90 16.35 1.39
C ASN A 312 -3.26 15.94 0.81
N THR A 313 -4.04 15.17 1.58
CA THR A 313 -5.38 14.75 1.15
C THR A 313 -6.49 15.72 1.57
N PHE A 314 -6.14 16.89 2.12
CA PHE A 314 -7.07 17.89 2.65
C PHE A 314 -8.09 17.25 3.60
N PHE A 315 -9.33 17.73 3.64
CA PHE A 315 -10.39 17.14 4.45
C PHE A 315 -11.10 15.97 3.78
N THR A 316 -10.55 15.43 2.68
CA THR A 316 -11.16 14.29 1.99
C THR A 316 -11.07 13.06 2.88
N SER A 317 -12.19 12.41 3.11
CA SER A 317 -12.22 11.17 3.88
C SER A 317 -11.90 9.97 2.98
N SER A 318 -11.14 8.99 3.51
CA SER A 318 -10.90 7.71 2.83
C SER A 318 -12.18 6.90 2.60
N ILE A 319 -13.26 7.27 3.31
CA ILE A 319 -14.55 6.57 3.33
C ILE A 319 -15.58 7.16 2.36
N ASN A 320 -15.28 8.27 1.68
CA ASN A 320 -16.21 8.91 0.76
C ASN A 320 -16.03 8.41 -0.68
N PHE A 321 -16.62 7.26 -1.00
CA PHE A 321 -16.71 6.70 -2.36
C PHE A 321 -17.54 7.56 -3.33
N ASP A 322 -18.19 8.62 -2.84
CA ASP A 322 -18.94 9.60 -3.61
C ASP A 322 -18.13 10.91 -3.83
N ILE A 323 -16.81 10.78 -4.04
CA ILE A 323 -15.91 11.89 -4.34
C ILE A 323 -16.26 12.57 -5.68
N THR A 324 -16.32 13.91 -5.67
CA THR A 324 -16.61 14.72 -6.85
C THR A 324 -15.40 14.81 -7.80
N GLU A 325 -15.63 15.08 -9.09
CA GLU A 325 -14.54 15.30 -10.06
C GLU A 325 -13.61 16.46 -9.65
N LYS A 326 -14.16 17.49 -8.98
CA LYS A 326 -13.37 18.59 -8.43
C LYS A 326 -12.42 18.11 -7.33
N GLU A 327 -12.92 17.32 -6.39
CA GLU A 327 -12.10 16.75 -5.31
C GLU A 327 -11.04 15.77 -5.85
N LYS A 328 -11.39 14.93 -6.83
CA LYS A 328 -10.42 14.08 -7.53
C LYS A 328 -9.30 14.91 -8.15
N LYS A 329 -9.65 15.96 -8.90
CA LYS A 329 -8.67 16.87 -9.50
C LYS A 329 -7.77 17.52 -8.45
N THR A 330 -8.34 18.00 -7.34
CA THR A 330 -7.58 18.58 -6.23
C THR A 330 -6.60 17.60 -5.60
N LEU A 331 -6.99 16.34 -5.42
CA LEU A 331 -6.09 15.29 -4.92
C LEU A 331 -4.96 14.98 -5.90
N ILE A 332 -5.27 14.87 -7.20
CA ILE A 332 -4.27 14.66 -8.25
C ILE A 332 -3.27 15.82 -8.29
N ASP A 333 -3.76 17.06 -8.29
CA ASP A 333 -2.92 18.26 -8.28
C ASP A 333 -2.02 18.28 -7.02
N SER A 334 -2.55 17.90 -5.85
CA SER A 334 -1.75 17.80 -4.64
C SER A 334 -0.67 16.72 -4.70
N GLY A 335 -0.98 15.53 -5.22
CA GLY A 335 0.01 14.48 -5.40
C GLY A 335 1.16 14.91 -6.31
N TYR A 336 0.84 15.64 -7.38
CA TYR A 336 1.84 16.21 -8.29
C TYR A 336 2.72 17.26 -7.59
N THR A 337 2.12 18.26 -6.96
CA THR A 337 2.85 19.34 -6.28
C THR A 337 3.73 18.80 -5.15
N CYS A 338 3.19 17.97 -4.25
CA CYS A 338 3.96 17.41 -3.14
C CYS A 338 5.16 16.59 -3.62
N THR A 339 5.01 15.84 -4.73
CA THR A 339 6.11 15.05 -5.29
C THR A 339 7.17 15.95 -5.93
N LYS A 340 6.77 16.97 -6.70
CA LYS A 340 7.71 17.95 -7.27
C LYS A 340 8.48 18.71 -6.18
N ASP A 341 7.80 19.11 -5.12
CA ASP A 341 8.41 19.79 -3.97
C ASP A 341 9.43 18.88 -3.27
N TYR A 342 9.07 17.61 -3.03
CA TYR A 342 9.99 16.63 -2.48
C TYR A 342 11.24 16.45 -3.36
N LEU A 343 11.06 16.25 -4.66
CA LEU A 343 12.16 16.04 -5.61
C LEU A 343 13.05 17.29 -5.76
N HIS A 344 12.47 18.49 -5.66
CA HIS A 344 13.22 19.74 -5.62
C HIS A 344 14.05 19.86 -4.34
N GLN A 345 13.43 19.60 -3.18
CA GLN A 345 14.13 19.60 -1.88
C GLN A 345 15.24 18.56 -1.82
N PHE A 346 15.03 17.40 -2.45
CA PHE A 346 16.03 16.36 -2.59
C PHE A 346 17.31 16.86 -3.27
N ASN A 347 17.19 17.82 -4.20
CA ASN A 347 18.31 18.42 -4.93
C ASN A 347 18.94 19.64 -4.23
N THR A 348 18.23 20.34 -3.34
CA THR A 348 18.77 21.53 -2.63
C THR A 348 19.67 21.19 -1.43
N SER A 349 20.97 21.52 -1.52
CA SER A 349 22.01 21.15 -0.53
C SER A 349 21.82 21.70 0.88
N GLU A 350 21.00 22.73 1.05
CA GLU A 350 20.69 23.34 2.35
C GLU A 350 19.79 22.44 3.21
N VAL A 351 19.01 21.55 2.59
CA VAL A 351 18.21 20.54 3.29
C VAL A 351 19.03 19.25 3.29
N LYS A 352 19.79 19.00 4.36
CA LYS A 352 20.38 17.67 4.62
C LYS A 352 19.24 16.67 4.88
N LEU A 353 18.69 16.10 3.81
CA LEU A 353 17.93 14.85 3.93
C LEU A 353 18.92 13.73 4.27
N PHE A 354 18.51 12.83 5.15
CA PHE A 354 19.31 11.66 5.59
C PHE A 354 19.72 10.70 4.44
N ASN A 355 19.30 10.97 3.20
CA ASN A 355 19.18 9.98 2.12
C ASN A 355 19.90 10.36 0.82
N ARG A 356 20.81 11.34 0.86
CA ARG A 356 21.70 11.56 -0.28
C ARG A 356 22.77 10.47 -0.29
N PRO A 357 22.98 9.76 -1.42
CA PRO A 357 24.13 8.87 -1.59
C PRO A 357 25.46 9.55 -1.27
#